data_AF-A0A8J4TKY0-F1
#
_entry.id   AF-A0A8J4TKY0-F1
#
_cell.length_a   1.000
_cell.length_b   1.000
_cell.length_c   1.000
_cell.angle_alpha   90.00
_cell.angle_beta   90.00
_cell.angle_gamma   90.00
#
_symmetry.space_group_name_H-M   'P 1'
#
loop_
_entity.id
_entity.type
_entity.pdbx_description
1 polymer ?
#
loop_
_entity_poly.entity_id
_entity_poly.type
_entity_poly.pdbx_seq_one_letter_code
_entity_poly.pdbx_strand_id
1 'polypeptide(L)'
;MAVNSCVTVVQLGPENQEHQSKVHLLPCDIEHDGPAQVAEFFTPTVKEKKPEKTVSFRGRGLKGQEVMHPEGYTGLVLKEVQRPSSDQEDRVVKVSSEFHSFTYWNLETPPTSDDRIIMAMAWPKLAEM
;
A
#
# COMPACT_ATOMS: atom_id res chain seq x y z
N MET A 1 -14.32 21.53 -31.93
CA MET A 1 -13.91 20.14 -31.67
C MET A 1 -13.99 19.93 -30.17
N ALA A 2 -14.87 19.06 -29.69
CA ALA A 2 -14.93 18.75 -28.27
C ALA A 2 -13.70 17.91 -27.91
N VAL A 3 -12.93 18.37 -26.92
CA VAL A 3 -11.92 17.52 -26.28
C VAL A 3 -12.71 16.50 -25.47
N ASN A 4 -12.73 15.24 -25.93
CA ASN A 4 -13.30 14.15 -25.15
C ASN A 4 -12.37 13.90 -23.96
N SER A 5 -12.65 14.53 -22.82
CA SER A 5 -11.91 14.32 -21.59
C SER A 5 -12.55 13.19 -20.77
N CYS A 6 -11.91 12.03 -20.71
CA CYS A 6 -12.20 11.00 -19.71
C CYS A 6 -11.66 11.46 -18.35
N VAL A 7 -12.48 11.40 -17.29
CA VAL A 7 -12.07 11.74 -15.92
C VAL A 7 -11.98 10.48 -15.08
N THR A 8 -11.01 10.43 -14.14
CA THR A 8 -11.02 9.43 -13.06
C THR A 8 -11.72 10.00 -11.84
N VAL A 9 -12.85 9.41 -11.47
CA VAL A 9 -13.65 9.80 -10.30
C VAL A 9 -13.35 8.85 -9.15
N VAL A 10 -12.94 9.41 -8.01
CA VAL A 10 -12.78 8.66 -6.76
C VAL A 10 -14.10 8.71 -5.99
N GLN A 11 -14.73 7.55 -5.81
CA GLN A 11 -15.92 7.42 -4.99
C GLN A 11 -15.52 6.98 -3.58
N LEU A 12 -15.80 7.83 -2.61
CA LEU A 12 -15.70 7.48 -1.20
C LEU A 12 -16.80 6.46 -0.87
N GLY A 13 -16.43 5.39 -0.16
CA GLY A 13 -17.41 4.42 0.35
C GLY A 13 -18.32 5.07 1.40
N PRO A 14 -19.38 4.39 1.86
CA PRO A 14 -20.18 4.89 2.98
C PRO A 14 -19.26 5.16 4.19
N GLU A 15 -19.41 6.31 4.84
CA GLU A 15 -18.59 6.84 5.96
C GLU A 15 -18.43 5.92 7.19
N ASN A 16 -19.01 4.72 7.20
CA ASN A 16 -19.15 3.86 8.37
C ASN A 16 -18.47 2.48 8.25
N GLN A 17 -17.44 2.33 7.42
CA GLN A 17 -16.62 1.12 7.43
C GLN A 17 -15.15 1.46 7.68
N GLU A 18 -14.75 1.46 8.95
CA GLU A 18 -13.35 1.45 9.42
C GLU A 18 -12.66 0.14 9.04
N HIS A 19 -12.55 -0.15 7.74
CA HIS A 19 -11.76 -1.28 7.27
C HIS A 19 -10.29 -0.86 7.18
N GLN A 20 -9.60 -0.90 8.33
CA GLN A 20 -8.15 -0.73 8.35
C GLN A 20 -7.45 -1.97 7.80
N SER A 21 -6.66 -1.79 6.74
CA SER A 21 -5.92 -2.87 6.11
C SER A 21 -4.48 -2.95 6.61
N LYS A 22 -4.00 -4.17 6.84
CA LYS A 22 -2.56 -4.42 7.08
C LYS A 22 -1.85 -4.51 5.74
N VAL A 23 -0.97 -3.53 5.47
CA VAL A 23 -0.25 -3.42 4.20
C VAL A 23 1.21 -3.82 4.38
N HIS A 24 1.75 -4.59 3.43
CA HIS A 24 3.13 -5.05 3.39
C HIS A 24 3.76 -4.72 2.03
N LEU A 25 4.88 -4.00 2.03
CA LEU A 25 5.69 -3.77 0.83
C LEU A 25 6.85 -4.76 0.84
N LEU A 26 6.83 -5.73 -0.09
CA LEU A 26 7.83 -6.78 -0.21
C LEU A 26 8.98 -6.37 -1.15
N PRO A 27 10.21 -6.89 -0.95
CA PRO A 27 11.35 -6.60 -1.83
C PRO A 27 11.38 -7.56 -3.03
N CYS A 28 10.22 -7.86 -3.61
CA CYS A 28 10.09 -8.70 -4.79
C CYS A 28 8.75 -8.47 -5.49
N ASP A 29 8.72 -8.75 -6.79
CA ASP A 29 7.50 -8.75 -7.58
C ASP A 29 6.81 -10.12 -7.53
N ILE A 30 5.49 -10.10 -7.43
CA ILE A 30 4.64 -11.29 -7.49
C ILE A 30 3.73 -11.12 -8.71
N GLU A 31 3.85 -12.01 -9.69
CA GLU A 31 3.06 -11.93 -10.94
C GLU A 31 1.55 -12.15 -10.71
N HIS A 32 1.18 -12.84 -9.64
CA HIS A 32 -0.21 -13.07 -9.29
C HIS A 32 -0.82 -11.84 -8.59
N ASP A 33 -1.92 -11.32 -9.15
CA ASP A 33 -2.66 -10.14 -8.69
C ASP A 33 -3.98 -10.47 -7.97
N GLY A 34 -4.19 -11.75 -7.64
CA GLY A 34 -5.40 -12.24 -6.99
C GLY A 34 -5.30 -12.38 -5.46
N PRO A 35 -6.34 -12.96 -4.83
CA PRO A 35 -6.35 -13.21 -3.38
C PRO A 35 -5.21 -14.13 -2.93
N ALA A 36 -4.64 -13.84 -1.76
CA ALA A 36 -3.60 -14.64 -1.13
C ALA A 36 -3.93 -14.92 0.34
N GLN A 37 -3.55 -16.11 0.83
CA GLN A 37 -3.78 -16.55 2.21
C GLN A 37 -2.74 -15.96 3.19
N VAL A 38 -2.60 -14.63 3.20
CA VAL A 38 -1.60 -13.90 4.00
C VAL A 38 -1.76 -14.17 5.50
N ALA A 39 -3.01 -14.23 5.98
CA ALA A 39 -3.32 -14.47 7.39
C ALA A 39 -2.92 -15.88 7.87
N GLU A 40 -2.82 -16.85 6.97
CA GLU A 40 -2.46 -18.23 7.30
C GLU A 40 -0.94 -18.45 7.21
N PHE A 41 -0.29 -17.92 6.16
CA PHE A 41 1.12 -18.25 5.89
C PHE A 41 2.11 -17.16 6.29
N PHE A 42 1.74 -15.88 6.13
CA PHE A 42 2.68 -14.76 6.32
C PHE A 42 2.55 -14.16 7.71
N THR A 43 1.37 -13.67 8.07
CA THR A 43 1.13 -12.97 9.36
C THR A 43 1.59 -13.75 10.59
N PRO A 44 1.30 -15.07 10.72
CA PRO A 44 1.68 -15.82 11.91
C PRO A 44 3.18 -16.07 12.03
N THR A 45 3.94 -15.95 10.94
CA THR A 45 5.39 -16.19 10.91
C THR A 45 6.21 -14.92 11.12
N VAL A 46 5.55 -13.75 11.17
CA VAL A 46 6.19 -12.48 11.52
C VAL A 46 6.58 -12.50 12.99
N LYS A 47 7.88 -12.37 13.26
CA LYS A 47 8.44 -12.20 14.60
C LYS A 47 8.69 -10.72 14.85
N GLU A 48 8.11 -10.18 15.91
CA GLU A 48 8.28 -8.79 16.31
C GLU A 48 9.24 -8.69 17.50
N LYS A 49 10.39 -8.04 17.28
CA LYS A 49 11.33 -7.68 18.34
C LYS A 49 11.68 -6.21 18.16
N LYS A 50 10.84 -5.33 18.72
CA LYS A 50 10.96 -3.86 18.54
C LYS A 50 12.42 -3.40 18.69
N PRO A 51 12.97 -2.65 17.71
CA PRO A 51 12.31 -2.03 16.55
C PRO A 51 12.20 -2.93 15.29
N GLU A 52 12.69 -4.15 15.31
CA GLU A 52 12.87 -5.00 14.13
C GLU A 52 11.73 -6.03 13.97
N LYS A 53 11.19 -6.15 12.74
CA LYS A 53 10.33 -7.27 12.35
C LYS A 53 11.11 -8.24 11.48
N THR A 54 10.88 -9.54 11.63
CA THR A 54 11.51 -10.57 10.78
C THR A 54 10.48 -11.58 10.31
N VAL A 55 10.60 -12.05 9.07
CA VAL A 55 9.72 -13.07 8.49
C VAL A 55 10.47 -13.85 7.42
N SER A 56 10.00 -15.04 7.06
CA SER A 56 10.49 -15.76 5.89
C SER A 56 9.44 -15.73 4.79
N PHE A 57 9.84 -15.36 3.58
CA PHE A 57 8.99 -15.43 2.40
C PHE A 57 9.69 -16.26 1.33
N ARG A 58 9.04 -17.34 0.86
CA ARG A 58 9.62 -18.30 -0.11
C ARG A 58 11.00 -18.84 0.34
N GLY A 59 11.18 -19.03 1.65
CA GLY A 59 12.44 -19.54 2.22
C GLY A 59 13.53 -18.47 2.41
N ARG A 60 13.27 -17.21 2.06
CA ARG A 60 14.23 -16.10 2.20
C ARG A 60 13.90 -15.24 3.41
N GLY A 61 14.91 -14.87 4.18
CA GLY A 61 14.76 -14.02 5.35
C GLY A 61 14.52 -12.56 4.96
N LEU A 62 13.44 -11.97 5.49
CA LEU A 62 13.14 -10.56 5.35
C LEU A 62 13.28 -9.85 6.70
N LYS A 63 13.75 -8.61 6.65
CA LYS A 63 13.84 -7.69 7.78
C LYS A 63 12.93 -6.52 7.51
N GLY A 64 12.08 -6.16 8.46
CA GLY A 64 11.02 -5.19 8.25
C GLY A 64 10.96 -4.14 9.33
N GLN A 65 10.40 -2.99 8.93
CA GLN A 65 10.13 -1.84 9.78
C GLN A 65 8.73 -1.33 9.47
N GLU A 66 8.03 -0.88 10.51
CA GLU A 66 6.77 -0.15 10.35
C GLU A 66 7.05 1.29 9.91
N VAL A 67 6.39 1.70 8.83
CA VAL A 67 6.48 3.04 8.26
C VAL A 67 5.11 3.70 8.41
N MET A 68 5.08 4.85 9.08
CA MET A 68 3.87 5.65 9.25
C MET A 68 3.63 6.50 8.01
N HIS A 69 2.36 6.77 7.70
CA HIS A 69 1.98 7.83 6.77
C HIS A 69 2.54 9.21 7.23
N PRO A 70 2.74 10.15 6.30
CA PRO A 70 3.07 11.53 6.63
C PRO A 70 1.96 12.24 7.42
N GLU A 71 2.31 13.19 8.28
CA GLU A 71 1.35 13.95 9.08
C GLU A 71 0.35 14.72 8.19
N GLY A 72 -0.95 14.62 8.50
CA GLY A 72 -2.02 15.22 7.70
C GLY A 72 -2.47 14.39 6.48
N TYR A 73 -1.84 13.24 6.24
CA TYR A 73 -2.18 12.34 5.14
C TYR A 73 -2.83 11.05 5.65
N THR A 74 -3.55 10.36 4.78
CA THR A 74 -4.03 8.98 5.02
C THR A 74 -3.72 8.08 3.82
N GLY A 75 -3.46 6.80 4.10
CA GLY A 75 -3.28 5.80 3.07
C GLY A 75 -4.64 5.23 2.62
N LEU A 76 -4.91 5.23 1.31
CA LEU A 76 -6.13 4.67 0.74
C LEU A 76 -5.80 3.51 -0.20
N VAL A 77 -6.55 2.42 -0.08
CA VAL A 77 -6.56 1.32 -1.07
C VAL A 77 -7.74 1.55 -2.00
N LEU A 78 -7.45 1.84 -3.27
CA LEU A 78 -8.45 2.08 -4.29
C LEU A 78 -8.68 0.81 -5.11
N LYS A 79 -9.95 0.49 -5.38
CA LYS A 79 -10.35 -0.62 -6.24
C LYS A 79 -11.20 -0.11 -7.39
N GLU A 80 -10.82 -0.47 -8.59
CA GLU A 80 -11.63 -0.24 -9.78
C GLU A 80 -12.77 -1.27 -9.80
N VAL A 81 -14.00 -0.77 -9.73
CA VAL A 81 -15.19 -1.62 -9.63
C VAL A 81 -15.75 -1.98 -11.01
N GLN A 82 -15.55 -1.11 -11.98
CA GLN A 82 -15.94 -1.32 -13.37
C GLN A 82 -14.81 -0.83 -14.26
N ARG A 83 -14.27 -1.72 -15.11
CA ARG A 83 -13.31 -1.30 -16.14
C ARG A 83 -14.09 -0.56 -17.23
N PRO A 84 -13.66 0.64 -17.63
CA PRO A 84 -14.25 1.34 -18.77
C PRO A 84 -14.26 0.44 -20.00
N SER A 85 -15.37 0.44 -20.74
CA SER A 85 -15.48 -0.34 -21.99
C SER A 85 -14.82 0.37 -23.16
N SER A 86 -14.48 1.65 -23.00
CA SER A 86 -13.74 2.47 -23.97
C SER A 86 -13.02 3.62 -23.27
N ASP A 87 -12.05 4.22 -23.96
CA ASP A 87 -11.31 5.41 -23.49
C ASP A 87 -12.17 6.68 -23.39
N GLN A 88 -13.44 6.61 -23.78
CA GLN A 88 -14.40 7.72 -23.72
C GLN A 88 -15.28 7.67 -22.46
N GLU A 89 -15.25 6.57 -21.70
CA GLU A 89 -16.02 6.41 -20.47
C GLU A 89 -15.21 6.90 -19.27
N ASP A 90 -15.88 7.60 -18.35
CA ASP A 90 -15.28 8.00 -17.08
C ASP A 90 -14.90 6.77 -16.26
N ARG A 91 -13.70 6.83 -15.67
CA ARG A 91 -13.16 5.75 -14.84
C ARG A 91 -13.56 5.96 -13.40
N VAL A 92 -14.24 4.99 -12.79
CA VAL A 92 -14.65 5.07 -11.38
C VAL A 92 -13.83 4.12 -10.52
N VAL A 93 -13.12 4.68 -9.54
CA VAL A 93 -12.40 3.92 -8.51
C VAL A 93 -13.04 4.15 -7.16
N LYS A 94 -13.21 3.09 -6.36
CA LYS A 94 -13.79 3.19 -5.02
C LYS A 94 -12.74 2.97 -3.95
N VAL A 95 -12.88 3.69 -2.83
CA VAL A 95 -12.09 3.39 -1.63
C VAL A 95 -12.53 2.04 -1.07
N SER A 96 -11.60 1.08 -1.02
CA SER A 96 -11.83 -0.26 -0.48
C SER A 96 -11.45 -0.35 0.99
N SER A 97 -10.42 0.38 1.41
CA SER A 97 -9.92 0.40 2.77
C SER A 97 -8.94 1.55 2.98
N GLU A 98 -8.63 1.82 4.25
CA GLU A 98 -7.62 2.80 4.67
C GLU A 98 -6.48 2.11 5.43
N PHE A 99 -5.34 2.81 5.53
CA PHE A 99 -4.22 2.40 6.38
C PHE A 99 -3.44 3.62 6.87
N HIS A 100 -3.00 3.57 8.13
CA HIS A 100 -2.20 4.61 8.78
C HIS A 100 -0.70 4.27 8.79
N SER A 101 -0.38 2.99 8.64
CA SER A 101 0.98 2.48 8.54
C SER A 101 1.04 1.30 7.57
N PHE A 102 2.24 1.01 7.10
CA PHE A 102 2.54 -0.21 6.36
C PHE A 102 3.87 -0.78 6.85
N THR A 103 4.08 -2.09 6.67
CA THR A 103 5.38 -2.70 6.94
C THR A 103 6.19 -2.74 5.65
N TYR A 104 7.34 -2.07 5.65
CA TYR A 104 8.34 -2.18 4.60
C TYR A 104 9.30 -3.31 4.93
N TRP A 105 9.57 -4.18 3.95
CA TRP A 105 10.46 -5.33 4.09
C TRP A 105 11.65 -5.21 3.15
N ASN A 106 12.86 -5.36 3.70
CA ASN A 106 14.10 -5.56 2.97
C ASN A 106 14.53 -7.02 3.02
N LEU A 107 15.32 -7.41 2.02
CA LEU A 107 15.91 -8.73 1.94
C LEU A 107 17.16 -8.79 2.81
N GLU A 108 17.15 -9.64 3.85
CA GLU A 108 18.29 -9.94 4.74
C GLU A 108 18.87 -8.78 5.56
N THR A 109 18.81 -7.53 5.08
CA THR A 109 19.28 -6.32 5.76
C THR A 109 18.12 -5.51 6.32
N PRO A 110 18.25 -4.89 7.51
CA PRO A 110 17.22 -3.99 8.04
C PRO A 110 16.95 -2.79 7.12
N PRO A 111 15.71 -2.26 7.10
CA PRO A 111 15.43 -0.95 6.54
C PRO A 111 16.24 0.18 7.19
N THR A 112 16.54 1.21 6.41
CA THR A 112 17.37 2.37 6.79
C THR A 112 16.75 3.67 6.29
N SER A 113 17.24 4.82 6.77
CA SER A 113 16.78 6.13 6.30
C SER A 113 17.04 6.38 4.81
N ASP A 114 17.99 5.66 4.20
CA ASP A 114 18.41 5.85 2.81
C ASP A 114 17.56 5.03 1.82
N ASP A 115 16.65 4.18 2.33
CA ASP A 115 15.70 3.47 1.50
C ASP A 115 14.76 4.47 0.80
N ARG A 116 14.63 4.33 -0.52
CA ARG A 116 13.87 5.26 -1.36
C ARG A 116 12.43 5.47 -0.87
N ILE A 117 11.78 4.42 -0.38
CA ILE A 117 10.41 4.50 0.11
C ILE A 117 10.33 5.34 1.40
N ILE A 118 11.32 5.21 2.29
CA ILE A 118 11.39 5.98 3.53
C ILE A 118 11.65 7.46 3.20
N MET A 119 12.58 7.73 2.28
CA MET A 119 12.81 9.09 1.76
C MET A 119 11.56 9.69 1.10
N ALA A 120 10.80 8.89 0.34
CA ALA A 120 9.59 9.35 -0.32
C ALA A 120 8.50 9.80 0.67
N MET A 121 8.44 9.23 1.88
CA MET A 121 7.50 9.69 2.91
C MET A 121 7.80 11.10 3.43
N ALA A 122 9.00 11.62 3.23
CA ALA A 122 9.33 13.01 3.58
C ALA A 122 8.84 14.01 2.52
N TRP A 123 8.51 13.56 1.30
CA TRP A 123 8.18 14.43 0.18
C TRP A 123 6.94 15.31 0.41
N PRO A 124 5.81 14.82 0.97
CA PRO A 124 4.63 15.66 1.13
C PRO A 124 4.88 16.89 2.00
N LYS A 125 5.67 16.73 3.07
CA LYS A 125 6.11 17.86 3.92
C LYS A 125 6.94 18.89 3.14
N LEU A 126 7.75 18.46 2.17
CA LEU A 126 8.53 19.36 1.32
C LEU A 126 7.66 20.06 0.27
N ALA A 127 6.61 19.40 -0.23
CA ALA A 127 5.72 19.93 -1.25
C ALA A 127 4.76 21.02 -0.71
N GLU A 128 4.53 21.04 0.59
CA GLU A 128 3.71 22.05 1.29
C GLU A 128 4.51 23.29 1.72
N MET A 129 5.85 23.24 1.67
CA MET A 129 6.74 24.39 1.97
C MET A 129 6.77 25.38 0.81
#